data_AF-A0A9P1GXS0-F1
#
_entry.id   AF-A0A9P1GXS0-F1
#
_cell.length_a   1.000
_cell.length_b   1.000
_cell.length_c   1.000
_cell.angle_alpha   90.00
_cell.angle_beta   90.00
_cell.angle_gamma   90.00
#
_symmetry.space_group_name_H-M   'P 1'
#
loop_
_entity.id
_entity.type
_entity.pdbx_description
1 polymer ?
#
loop_
_entity_poly.entity_id
_entity_poly.type
_entity_poly.pdbx_seq_one_letter_code
_entity_poly.pdbx_strand_id
1 'polypeptide(L)'
;MCFYEVAHISPETHATPIITTTAAQATAAAAPVPASASQPEVARALPAKDSITSDTIEQAYETFRTPPKSGGKSFDTFLLYQLIQKLESKELKTWAELALKLGVEPPDQEKGESSQKIQQYAVRLKRWMHSMHVDAFFEYLMGRPHHPYWSEVTPDPALSEQGKDGVAPEDDMALRALLPHIRPKRGRKREADGGRSPSQRPRLETPRPR
;
A
#
# COMPACT_ATOMS: atom_id res chain seq x y z
N MET A 1 25.68 43.13 6.84
CA MET A 1 26.81 42.18 6.91
C MET A 1 26.24 40.85 6.43
N CYS A 2 26.25 40.59 5.11
CA CYS A 2 27.33 39.91 4.35
C CYS A 2 27.63 38.53 4.99
N PHE A 3 27.42 37.39 4.33
CA PHE A 3 27.89 37.02 3.00
C PHE A 3 26.93 36.08 2.25
N TYR A 4 26.78 36.35 0.95
CA TYR A 4 26.43 35.39 -0.11
C TYR A 4 27.70 34.63 -0.49
N GLU A 5 27.61 33.32 -0.76
CA GLU A 5 28.64 32.62 -1.55
C GLU A 5 28.01 31.87 -2.71
N VAL A 6 28.48 32.24 -3.89
CA VAL A 6 28.15 31.76 -5.23
C VAL A 6 29.24 30.78 -5.62
N ALA A 7 28.88 29.57 -6.05
CA ALA A 7 29.79 28.68 -6.76
C ALA A 7 29.24 28.40 -8.15
N HIS A 8 29.94 29.00 -9.11
CA HIS A 8 29.75 28.99 -10.54
C HIS A 8 30.53 27.80 -11.12
N ILE A 9 29.90 26.83 -11.80
CA ILE A 9 30.60 25.96 -12.77
C ILE A 9 29.66 25.61 -13.93
N SER A 10 30.10 25.96 -15.14
CA SER A 10 29.58 25.57 -16.45
C SER A 10 30.79 25.64 -17.40
N PRO A 11 30.71 25.16 -18.66
CA PRO A 11 30.37 23.83 -19.17
C PRO A 11 31.54 23.25 -19.99
N GLU A 12 31.58 21.94 -20.27
CA GLU A 12 32.35 21.43 -21.42
C GLU A 12 31.59 20.36 -22.22
N THR A 13 31.25 20.79 -23.43
CA THR A 13 31.00 20.04 -24.66
C THR A 13 32.18 19.17 -25.06
N HIS A 14 31.96 17.95 -25.57
CA HIS A 14 32.69 17.33 -26.70
C HIS A 14 31.91 16.06 -27.12
N ALA A 15 31.26 16.07 -28.29
CA ALA A 15 31.78 15.67 -29.60
C ALA A 15 31.70 14.15 -29.84
N THR A 16 30.89 13.78 -30.84
CA THR A 16 30.80 12.46 -31.48
C THR A 16 32.13 12.05 -32.11
N PRO A 17 32.31 10.75 -32.41
CA PRO A 17 32.28 10.42 -33.83
C PRO A 17 31.51 9.15 -34.19
N ILE A 18 30.90 9.25 -35.37
CA ILE A 18 30.34 8.21 -36.22
C ILE A 18 31.51 7.48 -36.89
N ILE A 19 31.53 6.14 -36.88
CA ILE A 19 32.33 5.35 -37.84
C ILE A 19 31.48 4.22 -38.43
N THR A 20 31.27 4.36 -39.74
CA THR A 20 30.84 3.40 -40.75
C THR A 20 31.80 2.22 -40.90
N THR A 21 31.31 1.00 -41.15
CA THR A 21 31.96 -0.16 -41.84
C THR A 21 31.03 -1.37 -41.61
N THR A 22 30.66 -2.28 -42.51
CA THR A 22 30.96 -2.58 -43.92
C THR A 22 29.85 -3.49 -44.46
N ALA A 23 29.65 -3.50 -45.78
CA ALA A 23 28.74 -4.38 -46.51
C ALA A 23 29.30 -5.80 -46.71
N ALA A 24 28.44 -6.82 -46.75
CA ALA A 24 28.67 -8.04 -47.53
C ALA A 24 27.33 -8.71 -47.89
N GLN A 25 27.02 -8.67 -49.20
CA GLN A 25 26.01 -9.47 -49.87
C GLN A 25 26.44 -10.95 -49.93
N ALA A 26 25.47 -11.85 -49.84
CA ALA A 26 25.49 -13.12 -50.57
C ALA A 26 24.05 -13.60 -50.82
N THR A 27 23.68 -13.60 -52.09
CA THR A 27 22.47 -14.15 -52.70
C THR A 27 22.57 -15.68 -52.85
N ALA A 28 21.49 -16.44 -52.63
CA ALA A 28 21.17 -17.64 -53.42
C ALA A 28 19.77 -18.20 -53.14
N ALA A 29 18.98 -18.22 -54.21
CA ALA A 29 18.09 -19.29 -54.70
C ALA A 29 16.90 -19.83 -53.87
N ALA A 30 15.75 -19.80 -54.55
CA ALA A 30 14.44 -20.29 -54.16
C ALA A 30 14.25 -21.79 -54.44
N ALA A 31 13.36 -22.44 -53.67
CA ALA A 31 12.41 -23.46 -54.14
C ALA A 31 11.32 -23.72 -53.06
N PRO A 32 10.13 -24.24 -53.44
CA PRO A 32 8.86 -23.99 -52.73
C PRO A 32 8.35 -25.12 -51.81
N VAL A 33 7.36 -24.73 -51.01
CA VAL A 33 6.47 -25.45 -50.06
C VAL A 33 5.93 -26.81 -50.58
N PRO A 34 5.52 -27.76 -49.70
CA PRO A 34 4.10 -27.74 -49.30
C PRO A 34 3.76 -28.26 -47.87
N ALA A 35 2.65 -27.71 -47.37
CA ALA A 35 1.55 -28.36 -46.66
C ALA A 35 1.72 -28.87 -45.21
N SER A 36 0.87 -28.27 -44.37
CA SER A 36 -0.01 -28.95 -43.41
C SER A 36 0.64 -29.59 -42.18
N ALA A 37 0.70 -28.82 -41.10
CA ALA A 37 0.53 -29.35 -39.75
C ALA A 37 -0.49 -28.47 -39.03
N SER A 38 -1.70 -29.01 -38.90
CA SER A 38 -2.80 -28.48 -38.12
C SER A 38 -2.33 -28.08 -36.72
N GLN A 39 -2.27 -26.79 -36.45
CA GLN A 39 -2.29 -26.32 -35.07
C GLN A 39 -3.74 -26.28 -34.62
N PRO A 40 -4.17 -27.03 -33.59
CA PRO A 40 -5.26 -26.55 -32.79
C PRO A 40 -4.72 -25.30 -32.09
N GLU A 41 -5.10 -24.13 -32.61
CA GLU A 41 -5.14 -22.90 -31.83
C GLU A 41 -6.10 -23.17 -30.68
N VAL A 42 -5.58 -23.81 -29.63
CA VAL A 42 -6.16 -23.76 -28.31
C VAL A 42 -6.12 -22.28 -27.96
N ALA A 43 -7.24 -21.61 -28.26
CA ALA A 43 -7.59 -20.31 -27.73
C ALA A 43 -7.34 -20.41 -26.23
N ARG A 44 -6.13 -20.00 -25.83
CA ARG A 44 -5.69 -19.95 -24.47
C ARG A 44 -6.49 -18.79 -23.94
N ALA A 45 -7.69 -19.11 -23.44
CA ALA A 45 -8.58 -18.17 -22.80
C ALA A 45 -7.72 -17.40 -21.80
N LEU A 46 -7.40 -16.17 -22.16
CA LEU A 46 -6.77 -15.24 -21.25
C LEU A 46 -7.71 -15.20 -20.04
N PRO A 47 -7.22 -15.48 -18.82
CA PRO A 47 -8.08 -15.41 -17.64
C PRO A 47 -8.71 -14.03 -17.62
N ALA A 48 -10.04 -13.98 -17.50
CA ALA A 48 -10.83 -12.76 -17.51
C ALA A 48 -10.16 -11.71 -16.63
N LYS A 49 -9.63 -10.65 -17.26
CA LYS A 49 -9.06 -9.48 -16.59
C LYS A 49 -10.15 -8.88 -15.69
N ASP A 50 -9.97 -9.03 -14.38
CA ASP A 50 -10.40 -8.13 -13.31
C ASP A 50 -11.69 -7.34 -13.58
N SER A 51 -12.81 -8.03 -13.73
CA SER A 51 -14.11 -7.37 -13.76
C SER A 51 -14.44 -6.87 -12.35
N ILE A 52 -14.18 -5.59 -12.10
CA ILE A 52 -14.68 -4.89 -10.92
C ILE A 52 -16.21 -4.95 -10.97
N THR A 53 -16.83 -5.65 -10.03
CA THR A 53 -18.29 -5.78 -9.95
C THR A 53 -18.92 -4.69 -9.07
N SER A 54 -20.22 -4.43 -9.23
CA SER A 54 -20.98 -3.50 -8.37
C SER A 54 -20.80 -3.84 -6.89
N ASP A 55 -20.95 -5.12 -6.54
CA ASP A 55 -20.78 -5.61 -5.17
C ASP A 55 -19.40 -5.28 -4.58
N THR A 56 -18.37 -5.33 -5.44
CA THR A 56 -16.99 -5.05 -5.04
C THR A 56 -16.79 -3.54 -4.81
N ILE A 57 -17.44 -2.70 -5.61
CA ILE A 57 -17.48 -1.24 -5.43
C ILE A 57 -18.24 -0.88 -4.15
N GLU A 58 -19.41 -1.49 -3.90
CA GLU A 58 -20.21 -1.27 -2.69
C GLU A 58 -19.42 -1.62 -1.43
N GLN A 59 -18.71 -2.75 -1.44
CA GLN A 59 -17.85 -3.15 -0.33
C GLN A 59 -16.68 -2.19 -0.09
N ALA A 60 -16.10 -1.61 -1.15
CA ALA A 60 -15.09 -0.56 -1.03
C ALA A 60 -15.66 0.69 -0.35
N TYR A 61 -16.87 1.10 -0.74
CA TYR A 61 -17.56 2.21 -0.08
C TYR A 61 -17.88 1.93 1.38
N GLU A 62 -18.35 0.74 1.74
CA GLU A 62 -18.60 0.37 3.13
C GLU A 62 -17.33 0.40 3.98
N THR A 63 -16.23 -0.14 3.43
CA THR A 63 -14.93 -0.17 4.10
C THR A 63 -14.38 1.24 4.28
N PHE A 64 -14.56 2.12 3.30
CA PHE A 64 -14.18 3.52 3.37
C PHE A 64 -15.01 4.31 4.39
N ARG A 65 -16.32 4.09 4.44
CA ARG A 65 -17.25 4.82 5.33
C ARG A 65 -17.16 4.41 6.79
N THR A 66 -16.52 3.28 7.08
CA THR A 66 -16.50 2.71 8.43
C THR A 66 -15.06 2.60 8.93
N PRO A 67 -14.58 3.60 9.71
CA PRO A 67 -13.29 3.51 10.37
C PRO A 67 -13.22 2.25 11.27
N PRO A 68 -12.01 1.79 11.63
CA PRO A 68 -11.84 0.61 12.47
C PRO A 68 -12.70 0.68 13.73
N LYS A 69 -13.40 -0.40 14.04
CA LYS A 69 -14.25 -0.47 15.24
C LYS A 69 -13.40 -0.53 16.51
N SER A 70 -13.93 0.02 17.60
CA SER A 70 -13.35 -0.10 18.95
C SER A 70 -14.44 -0.47 19.94
N GLY A 71 -14.22 -1.50 20.77
CA GLY A 71 -15.23 -1.96 21.73
C GLY A 71 -16.58 -2.33 21.09
N GLY A 72 -16.59 -2.76 19.82
CA GLY A 72 -17.82 -3.07 19.07
C GLY A 72 -18.52 -1.86 18.45
N LYS A 73 -18.07 -0.63 18.73
CA LYS A 73 -18.64 0.60 18.17
C LYS A 73 -18.05 0.91 16.79
N SER A 74 -18.92 1.33 15.87
CA SER A 74 -18.53 1.95 14.61
C SER A 74 -18.42 3.45 14.78
N PHE A 75 -17.60 4.09 13.95
CA PHE A 75 -17.40 5.53 13.97
C PHE A 75 -17.80 6.13 12.63
N ASP A 76 -18.04 7.44 12.60
CA ASP A 76 -18.36 8.17 11.37
C ASP A 76 -17.09 8.74 10.74
N THR A 77 -16.94 8.53 9.42
CA THR A 77 -15.81 9.03 8.63
C THR A 77 -15.86 10.56 8.48
N PHE A 78 -17.06 11.16 8.44
CA PHE A 78 -17.16 12.61 8.36
C PHE A 78 -16.74 13.28 9.68
N LEU A 79 -17.16 12.75 10.83
CA LEU A 79 -16.64 13.19 12.12
C LEU A 79 -15.11 13.03 12.20
N LEU A 80 -14.57 11.93 11.71
CA LEU A 80 -13.12 11.73 11.62
C LEU A 80 -12.45 12.86 10.82
N TYR A 81 -12.98 13.21 9.64
CA TYR A 81 -12.48 14.32 8.84
C TYR A 81 -12.43 15.64 9.63
N GLN A 82 -13.52 16.00 10.31
CA GLN A 82 -13.56 17.22 11.13
C GLN A 82 -12.51 17.21 12.25
N LEU A 83 -12.31 16.06 12.90
CA LEU A 83 -11.28 15.93 13.94
C LEU A 83 -9.87 16.01 13.36
N ILE A 84 -9.64 15.52 12.14
CA ILE A 84 -8.35 15.66 11.43
C ILE A 84 -8.08 17.13 11.10
N GLN A 85 -9.07 17.89 10.65
CA GLN A 85 -8.91 19.34 10.45
C GLN A 85 -8.49 20.05 11.75
N LYS A 86 -9.05 19.62 12.89
CA LYS A 86 -8.67 20.13 14.22
C LYS A 86 -7.26 19.71 14.64
N LEU A 87 -6.82 18.51 14.28
CA LEU A 87 -5.45 18.05 14.51
C LEU A 87 -4.45 18.84 13.67
N GLU A 88 -4.78 19.13 12.41
CA GLU A 88 -3.95 19.92 11.49
C GLU A 88 -3.81 21.37 11.93
N SER A 89 -4.92 21.99 12.36
CA SER A 89 -4.95 23.34 12.94
C SER A 89 -4.35 23.44 14.35
N LYS A 90 -3.82 22.33 14.89
CA LYS A 90 -3.22 22.22 16.24
C LYS A 90 -4.20 22.49 17.39
N GLU A 91 -5.51 22.44 17.15
CA GLU A 91 -6.53 22.44 18.20
C GLU A 91 -6.45 21.12 19.00
N LEU A 92 -6.26 19.99 18.31
CA LEU A 92 -5.89 18.72 18.95
C LEU A 92 -4.38 18.55 18.90
N LYS A 93 -3.78 18.11 19.99
CA LYS A 93 -2.31 17.93 20.05
C LYS A 93 -1.89 16.52 19.71
N THR A 94 -2.77 15.55 19.91
CA THR A 94 -2.42 14.14 19.82
C THR A 94 -3.51 13.30 19.15
N TRP A 95 -3.07 12.23 18.50
CA TRP A 95 -3.97 11.23 17.94
C TRP A 95 -4.77 10.46 19.01
N ALA A 96 -4.26 10.38 20.24
CA ALA A 96 -5.00 9.81 21.36
C ALA A 96 -6.19 10.69 21.75
N GLU A 97 -6.00 12.01 21.79
CA GLU A 97 -7.08 12.97 22.03
C GLU A 97 -8.13 12.91 20.90
N LEU A 98 -7.69 12.82 19.64
CA LEU A 98 -8.59 12.59 18.51
C LEU A 98 -9.43 11.33 18.69
N ALA A 99 -8.81 10.20 19.06
CA ALA A 99 -9.50 8.94 19.26
C ALA A 99 -10.56 9.03 20.38
N LEU A 100 -10.25 9.73 21.48
CA LEU A 100 -11.22 9.98 22.56
C LEU A 100 -12.40 10.81 22.06
N LYS A 101 -12.15 11.89 21.30
CA LYS A 101 -13.21 12.74 20.72
C LYS A 101 -14.04 12.03 19.64
N LEU A 102 -13.44 11.06 18.95
CA LEU A 102 -14.15 10.19 18.01
C LEU A 102 -15.14 9.25 18.74
N GLY A 103 -15.00 9.07 20.06
CA GLY A 103 -15.88 8.26 20.89
C GLY A 103 -15.28 6.92 21.33
N VAL A 104 -13.95 6.74 21.19
CA VAL A 104 -13.27 5.57 21.73
C VAL A 104 -13.26 5.67 23.25
N GLU A 105 -13.73 4.63 23.92
CA GLU A 105 -13.81 4.64 25.38
C GLU A 105 -12.42 4.56 26.02
N PRO A 106 -12.17 5.36 27.07
CA PRO A 106 -10.95 5.25 27.86
C PRO A 106 -10.87 3.86 28.51
N PRO A 107 -9.65 3.40 28.85
CA PRO A 107 -9.45 2.10 29.45
C PRO A 107 -10.11 2.03 30.83
N ASP A 108 -11.00 1.06 31.00
CA ASP A 108 -11.63 0.74 32.28
C ASP A 108 -10.67 -0.09 33.15
N GLN A 109 -10.11 0.53 34.19
CA GLN A 109 -9.20 -0.12 35.13
C GLN A 109 -9.89 -1.22 35.94
N GLU A 110 -11.19 -1.10 36.23
CA GLU A 110 -11.94 -2.09 37.02
C GLU A 110 -12.21 -3.36 36.22
N LYS A 111 -12.37 -3.24 34.90
CA LYS A 111 -12.49 -4.38 33.97
C LYS A 111 -11.14 -4.92 33.49
N GLY A 112 -10.02 -4.39 33.99
CA GLY A 112 -8.68 -4.81 33.60
C GLY A 112 -8.30 -4.46 32.16
N GLU A 113 -8.90 -3.41 31.58
CA GLU A 113 -8.55 -2.98 30.23
C GLU A 113 -7.15 -2.36 30.18
N SER A 114 -6.43 -2.62 29.07
CA SER A 114 -5.08 -2.09 28.87
C SER A 114 -5.06 -0.56 28.77
N SER A 115 -4.18 0.08 29.52
CA SER A 115 -3.95 1.53 29.46
C SER A 115 -3.52 2.02 28.07
N GLN A 116 -3.00 1.13 27.22
CA GLN A 116 -2.59 1.41 25.85
C GLN A 116 -3.74 1.34 24.83
N LYS A 117 -4.97 0.95 25.21
CA LYS A 117 -6.14 0.79 24.31
C LYS A 117 -6.33 1.97 23.36
N ILE A 118 -6.27 3.20 23.89
CA ILE A 118 -6.41 4.43 23.09
C ILE A 118 -5.28 4.60 22.09
N GLN A 119 -4.04 4.37 22.52
CA GLN A 119 -2.88 4.51 21.64
C GLN A 119 -2.86 3.44 20.54
N GLN A 120 -3.21 2.20 20.88
CA GLN A 120 -3.35 1.12 19.91
C GLN A 120 -4.41 1.45 18.85
N TYR A 121 -5.56 1.95 19.29
CA TYR A 121 -6.60 2.40 18.37
C TYR A 121 -6.11 3.55 17.47
N ALA A 122 -5.48 4.56 18.05
CA ALA A 122 -4.93 5.69 17.29
C ALA A 122 -3.92 5.26 16.22
N VAL A 123 -3.01 4.32 16.54
CA VAL A 123 -2.06 3.74 15.57
C VAL A 123 -2.80 2.96 14.49
N ARG A 124 -3.79 2.15 14.87
CA ARG A 124 -4.61 1.38 13.93
C ARG A 124 -5.38 2.28 12.99
N LEU A 125 -5.98 3.35 13.50
CA LEU A 125 -6.72 4.34 12.73
C LEU A 125 -5.82 5.01 11.70
N LYS A 126 -4.62 5.47 12.11
CA LYS A 126 -3.62 6.03 11.18
C LYS A 126 -3.25 5.08 10.06
N ARG A 127 -2.93 3.82 10.41
CA ARG A 127 -2.58 2.80 9.41
C ARG A 127 -3.74 2.54 8.45
N TRP A 128 -4.95 2.42 8.98
CA TRP A 128 -6.14 2.24 8.15
C TRP A 128 -6.36 3.44 7.21
N MET A 129 -6.18 4.67 7.69
CA MET A 129 -6.31 5.86 6.85
C MET A 129 -5.32 5.82 5.69
N HIS A 130 -4.05 5.54 5.98
CA HIS A 130 -3.01 5.45 4.96
C HIS A 130 -3.25 4.29 3.98
N SER A 131 -3.54 3.09 4.50
CA SER A 131 -3.84 1.91 3.66
C SER A 131 -5.09 2.05 2.79
N MET A 132 -6.08 2.85 3.22
CA MET A 132 -7.29 3.14 2.43
C MET A 132 -7.16 4.45 1.63
N HIS A 133 -6.04 5.16 1.74
CA HIS A 133 -5.81 6.50 1.17
C HIS A 133 -6.87 7.55 1.58
N VAL A 134 -7.39 7.43 2.80
CA VAL A 134 -8.38 8.35 3.39
C VAL A 134 -7.71 9.66 3.83
N ASP A 135 -6.48 9.58 4.32
CA ASP A 135 -5.63 10.74 4.61
C ASP A 135 -5.43 11.60 3.36
N ALA A 136 -5.07 10.96 2.25
CA ALA A 136 -4.99 11.57 0.94
C ALA A 136 -6.32 12.26 0.61
N PHE A 137 -7.44 11.52 0.65
CA PHE A 137 -8.76 12.10 0.35
C PHE A 137 -9.09 13.32 1.22
N PHE A 138 -8.75 13.30 2.51
CA PHE A 138 -8.95 14.45 3.39
C PHE A 138 -8.05 15.64 3.03
N GLU A 139 -6.81 15.40 2.62
CA GLU A 139 -5.93 16.46 2.11
C GLU A 139 -6.50 17.13 0.86
N TYR A 140 -7.08 16.35 -0.06
CA TYR A 140 -7.79 16.88 -1.21
C TYR A 140 -8.95 17.79 -0.79
N LEU A 141 -9.78 17.35 0.18
CA LEU A 141 -10.88 18.17 0.71
C LEU A 141 -10.41 19.44 1.43
N MET A 142 -9.22 19.43 2.01
CA MET A 142 -8.58 20.60 2.61
C MET A 142 -7.92 21.52 1.59
N GLY A 143 -8.00 21.21 0.29
CA GLY A 143 -7.45 22.02 -0.79
C GLY A 143 -5.93 21.90 -0.94
N ARG A 144 -5.33 20.80 -0.46
CA ARG A 144 -3.89 20.55 -0.66
C ARG A 144 -3.68 19.94 -2.05
N PRO A 145 -2.94 20.61 -2.96
CA PRO A 145 -2.97 20.26 -4.38
C PRO A 145 -2.08 19.07 -4.78
N HIS A 146 -1.10 18.68 -3.97
CA HIS A 146 0.01 17.82 -4.41
C HIS A 146 0.26 16.60 -3.50
N HIS A 147 -0.77 15.77 -3.30
CA HIS A 147 -0.54 14.48 -2.63
C HIS A 147 -0.14 13.40 -3.65
N PRO A 148 0.94 12.63 -3.39
CA PRO A 148 1.47 11.64 -4.35
C PRO A 148 0.41 10.67 -4.87
N TYR A 149 -0.51 10.21 -3.99
CA TYR A 149 -1.60 9.30 -4.34
C TYR A 149 -2.39 9.66 -5.62
N TRP A 150 -2.66 10.95 -5.89
CA TRP A 150 -3.38 11.37 -7.11
C TRP A 150 -2.55 12.25 -8.06
N SER A 151 -1.40 12.76 -7.65
CA SER A 151 -0.53 13.54 -8.54
C SER A 151 0.41 12.66 -9.36
N GLU A 152 0.81 11.49 -8.84
CA GLU A 152 1.79 10.60 -9.47
C GLU A 152 1.12 9.38 -10.12
N VAL A 153 0.11 9.62 -10.95
CA VAL A 153 -0.57 8.54 -11.70
C VAL A 153 0.36 8.03 -12.79
N THR A 154 1.04 6.93 -12.51
CA THR A 154 1.95 6.29 -13.47
C THR A 154 1.14 5.49 -14.50
N PRO A 155 1.34 5.72 -15.81
CA PRO A 155 0.62 4.99 -16.86
C PRO A 155 1.11 3.55 -17.06
N ASP A 156 2.26 3.19 -16.50
CA ASP A 156 2.85 1.85 -16.63
C ASP A 156 2.25 0.88 -15.58
N PRO A 157 1.54 -0.18 -16.00
CA PRO A 157 1.00 -1.18 -15.09
C PRO A 157 2.07 -1.93 -14.30
N ALA A 158 3.31 -2.03 -14.81
CA ALA A 158 4.41 -2.67 -14.09
C ALA A 158 4.85 -1.90 -12.84
N LEU A 159 4.65 -0.58 -12.83
CA LEU A 159 4.91 0.28 -11.67
C LEU A 159 3.76 0.26 -10.64
N SER A 160 2.61 -0.29 -11.03
CA SER A 160 1.48 -0.52 -10.13
C SER A 160 1.73 -1.66 -9.15
N GLU A 161 2.77 -2.50 -9.38
CA GLU A 161 3.20 -3.57 -8.46
C GLU A 161 4.03 -3.03 -7.28
N GLN A 162 4.58 -1.82 -7.35
CA GLN A 162 5.38 -1.20 -6.30
C GLN A 162 4.51 -0.59 -5.20
N GLY A 163 3.21 -0.45 -5.44
CA GLY A 163 2.27 0.18 -4.51
C GLY A 163 2.08 1.67 -4.80
N LYS A 164 1.05 2.26 -4.19
CA LYS A 164 0.71 3.69 -4.33
C LYS A 164 1.00 4.42 -3.03
N ASP A 165 1.59 5.61 -3.12
CA ASP A 165 1.87 6.47 -1.96
C ASP A 165 2.72 5.76 -0.86
N GLY A 166 3.60 4.84 -1.27
CA GLY A 166 4.39 4.01 -0.34
C GLY A 166 3.61 2.86 0.33
N VAL A 167 2.34 2.67 0.00
CA VAL A 167 1.52 1.53 0.43
C VAL A 167 1.67 0.40 -0.59
N ALA A 168 2.30 -0.70 -0.19
CA ALA A 168 2.44 -1.90 -1.02
C ALA A 168 1.06 -2.44 -1.45
N PRO A 169 0.91 -3.06 -2.64
CA PRO A 169 -0.38 -3.57 -3.12
C PRO A 169 -1.06 -4.55 -2.16
N GLU A 170 -0.26 -5.27 -1.36
CA GLU A 170 -0.77 -6.10 -0.28
C GLU A 170 -1.34 -5.23 0.84
N ASP A 171 -0.69 -4.17 1.29
CA ASP A 171 -1.25 -3.39 2.41
C ASP A 171 -2.29 -2.34 1.98
N ASP A 172 -2.50 -2.17 0.67
CA ASP A 172 -3.50 -1.27 0.09
C ASP A 172 -4.92 -1.88 0.23
N MET A 173 -5.64 -1.37 1.21
CA MET A 173 -7.00 -1.81 1.51
C MET A 173 -8.01 -1.31 0.46
N ALA A 174 -7.76 -0.16 -0.17
CA ALA A 174 -8.64 0.35 -1.23
C ALA A 174 -8.55 -0.53 -2.48
N LEU A 175 -7.33 -0.90 -2.88
CA LEU A 175 -7.07 -1.81 -3.98
C LEU A 175 -7.65 -3.20 -3.69
N ARG A 176 -7.43 -3.74 -2.49
CA ARG A 176 -8.01 -5.02 -2.06
C ARG A 176 -9.52 -5.00 -2.02
N ALA A 177 -10.12 -3.87 -1.68
CA ALA A 177 -11.57 -3.75 -1.71
C ALA A 177 -12.09 -3.87 -3.14
N LEU A 178 -11.36 -3.34 -4.14
CA LEU A 178 -11.70 -3.40 -5.58
C LEU A 178 -11.33 -4.71 -6.27
N LEU A 179 -10.34 -5.45 -5.77
CA LEU A 179 -9.80 -6.65 -6.40
C LEU A 179 -9.88 -7.84 -5.44
N PRO A 180 -10.90 -8.71 -5.56
CA PRO A 180 -11.09 -9.83 -4.64
C PRO A 180 -9.94 -10.85 -4.63
N HIS A 181 -9.17 -10.94 -5.72
CA HIS A 181 -8.11 -11.93 -5.90
C HIS A 181 -6.82 -11.64 -5.11
N ILE A 182 -6.53 -10.35 -4.82
CA ILE A 182 -5.40 -9.93 -3.97
C ILE A 182 -5.75 -9.89 -2.48
N ARG A 183 -7.02 -10.11 -2.11
CA ARG A 183 -7.42 -10.24 -0.72
C ARG A 183 -6.76 -11.49 -0.14
N PRO A 184 -6.04 -11.40 0.99
CA PRO A 184 -5.46 -12.57 1.62
C PRO A 184 -6.61 -13.53 1.95
N LYS A 185 -6.61 -14.71 1.32
CA LYS A 185 -7.61 -15.76 1.58
C LYS A 185 -7.52 -16.09 3.07
N ARG A 186 -8.47 -15.57 3.85
CA ARG A 186 -8.60 -15.82 5.29
C ARG A 186 -8.67 -17.32 5.49
N GLY A 187 -7.58 -17.93 5.96
CA GLY A 187 -7.56 -19.35 6.32
C GLY A 187 -6.79 -20.32 5.42
N ARG A 188 -5.79 -19.92 4.62
CA ARG A 188 -4.70 -20.89 4.35
C ARG A 188 -3.89 -21.04 5.65
N LYS A 189 -4.37 -21.95 6.50
CA LYS A 189 -3.60 -22.67 7.51
C LYS A 189 -2.14 -22.69 7.03
N ARG A 190 -1.22 -22.07 7.78
CA ARG A 190 0.20 -22.41 7.70
C ARG A 190 0.21 -23.93 7.64
N GLU A 191 0.59 -24.49 6.51
CA GLU A 191 0.84 -25.92 6.45
C GLU A 191 1.79 -26.19 7.61
N ALA A 192 1.31 -27.01 8.55
CA ALA A 192 2.03 -27.38 9.73
C ALA A 192 3.15 -28.30 9.25
N ASP A 193 4.23 -27.71 8.75
CA ASP A 193 5.49 -28.39 8.63
C ASP A 193 6.35 -28.00 9.83
N GLY A 194 6.68 -29.02 10.62
CA GLY A 194 7.58 -28.94 11.76
C GLY A 194 7.02 -28.29 13.03
N GLY A 195 6.31 -29.08 13.84
CA GLY A 195 5.91 -28.69 15.19
C GLY A 195 7.09 -28.21 16.05
N ARG A 196 7.09 -26.93 16.42
CA ARG A 196 7.73 -26.42 17.63
C ARG A 196 6.99 -25.17 18.11
N SER A 197 6.19 -25.33 19.16
CA SER A 197 5.62 -24.21 19.91
C SER A 197 6.75 -23.33 20.47
N PRO A 198 6.66 -21.98 20.42
CA PRO A 198 7.69 -21.09 20.93
C PRO A 198 7.68 -20.96 22.49
N SER A 199 7.15 -21.96 23.19
CA SER A 199 6.92 -21.94 24.64
C SER A 199 7.96 -22.73 25.46
N GLN A 200 9.10 -23.13 24.87
CA GLN A 200 10.24 -23.63 25.64
C GLN A 200 11.45 -22.71 25.45
N ARG A 201 11.51 -21.65 26.25
CA ARG A 201 12.79 -21.01 26.56
C ARG A 201 13.58 -22.02 27.42
N PRO A 202 14.79 -22.44 27.02
CA PRO A 202 15.68 -23.16 27.93
C PRO A 202 15.98 -22.23 29.10
N ARG A 203 15.57 -22.65 30.31
CA ARG A 203 15.99 -22.01 31.56
C ARG A 203 17.50 -22.25 31.67
N LEU A 204 18.31 -21.22 31.42
CA LEU A 204 19.74 -21.23 31.73
C LEU A 204 19.89 -21.51 33.23
N GLU A 205 20.29 -22.73 33.57
CA GLU A 205 20.74 -23.08 34.91
C GLU A 205 22.11 -22.43 35.15
N THR A 206 22.14 -21.44 36.04
CA THR A 206 23.37 -20.92 36.65
C THR A 206 24.01 -22.01 37.53
N PRO A 207 25.30 -22.35 37.38
CA PRO A 207 25.95 -23.32 38.25
C PRO A 207 26.20 -22.70 39.63
N ARG A 208 25.92 -23.48 40.69
CA ARG A 208 26.28 -23.11 42.07
C ARG A 208 27.80 -23.26 42.28
N PRO A 209 28.49 -22.29 42.89
CA PRO A 209 29.87 -22.46 43.31
C PRO A 209 29.95 -23.36 44.55
N ARG A 210 31.01 -24.16 44.64
CA ARG A 210 31.43 -24.87 45.85
C ARG A 210 32.25 -23.95 46.75
#